data_AF-A0A2A5DYM3-F1
#
_entry.id   AF-A0A2A5DYM3-F1
#
_cell.length_a   1.000
_cell.length_b   1.000
_cell.length_c   1.000
_cell.angle_alpha   90.00
_cell.angle_beta   90.00
_cell.angle_gamma   90.00
#
_symmetry.space_group_name_H-M   'P 1'
#
loop_
_entity.id
_entity.type
_entity.pdbx_description
1 polymer ?
#
loop_
_entity_poly.entity_id
_entity_poly.type
_entity_poly.pdbx_seq_one_letter_code
_entity_poly.pdbx_strand_id
1 'polypeptide(L)'
;MGIVIENLPKLLDPIPGGSKLINTVDYIANWARSNSIWPLVYGTSCCAIEMMSTGSSKHDWARFGWEVARATPRQADLIILAGTIVEKMADPLRRLYDQMPAPKYVIAMGACTISGGPFFYDNYSVVKGADHIIPVDVYIPGCPPRPEALLYGIMELQKIMCKETIRETRKKEINAVPSIDAMTVAVQEWEAELKGKEAGLKEEAKKYKEENPDYKPFKQPRKIVEKFEKVERVIHPEVGKPKTELFEKLLNQFPFLTLYDKEETNMETVEAMKADEILDFILPTDQYIPVINFVKKNADFQMDLLLVVTAVDWLDHYDVIVQLTSTTFKHKLFFRTPIPKDDDIPEIESLSQIYPTANWHERETYDFFGIDFKGHPDLRRIFLWEGFEGYPLRKDFKHPEIIARPY
;
A
#
# COMPACT_ATOMS: atom_id res chain seq x y z
N MET A 1 -22.40 -26.44 -3.19
CA MET A 1 -23.70 -26.28 -3.89
C MET A 1 -23.56 -25.96 -5.39
N GLY A 2 -22.38 -25.57 -5.91
CA GLY A 2 -22.18 -25.16 -7.32
C GLY A 2 -22.41 -26.25 -8.39
N ILE A 3 -22.01 -27.50 -8.13
CA ILE A 3 -22.05 -28.59 -9.13
C ILE A 3 -23.47 -28.92 -9.62
N VAL A 4 -24.49 -28.73 -8.78
CA VAL A 4 -25.90 -29.03 -9.14
C VAL A 4 -26.51 -27.89 -9.94
N ILE A 5 -26.18 -26.64 -9.59
CA ILE A 5 -26.75 -25.45 -10.24
C ILE A 5 -26.12 -25.24 -11.63
N GLU A 6 -24.83 -25.49 -11.80
CA GLU A 6 -24.14 -25.36 -13.10
C GLU A 6 -24.59 -26.39 -14.16
N ASN A 7 -25.07 -27.56 -13.72
CA ASN A 7 -25.59 -28.59 -14.62
C ASN A 7 -27.10 -28.49 -14.84
N LEU A 8 -27.78 -27.62 -14.09
CA LEU A 8 -29.23 -27.43 -14.16
C LEU A 8 -29.70 -26.93 -15.54
N PRO A 9 -29.00 -25.99 -16.21
CA PRO A 9 -29.38 -25.59 -17.56
C PRO A 9 -29.25 -26.74 -18.57
N LYS A 10 -28.18 -27.54 -18.47
CA LYS A 10 -27.94 -28.68 -19.38
C LYS A 10 -29.05 -29.75 -19.29
N LEU A 11 -29.67 -29.89 -18.12
CA LEU A 11 -30.74 -30.86 -17.89
C LEU A 11 -32.12 -30.31 -18.30
N LEU A 12 -32.39 -29.04 -18.04
CA LEU A 12 -33.72 -28.45 -18.21
C LEU A 12 -33.91 -27.75 -19.56
N ASP A 13 -32.88 -27.17 -20.18
CA ASP A 13 -32.99 -26.53 -21.50
C ASP A 13 -33.51 -27.47 -22.61
N PRO A 14 -33.18 -28.79 -22.64
CA PRO A 14 -33.72 -29.72 -23.63
C PRO A 14 -35.22 -30.05 -23.46
N ILE A 15 -35.82 -29.74 -22.30
CA ILE A 15 -37.20 -30.08 -21.99
C ILE A 15 -38.14 -28.94 -22.45
N PRO A 16 -39.28 -29.22 -23.09
CA PRO A 16 -40.25 -28.18 -23.47
C PRO A 16 -40.66 -27.32 -22.27
N GLY A 17 -40.34 -26.02 -22.32
CA GLY A 17 -40.63 -25.06 -21.24
C GLY A 17 -39.55 -24.94 -20.16
N GLY A 18 -38.51 -25.79 -20.16
CA GLY A 18 -37.45 -25.74 -19.16
C GLY A 18 -36.58 -24.47 -19.24
N SER A 19 -36.46 -23.85 -20.41
CA SER A 19 -35.79 -22.55 -20.58
C SER A 19 -36.45 -21.42 -19.79
N LYS A 20 -37.80 -21.40 -19.73
CA LYS A 20 -38.56 -20.43 -18.91
C LYS A 20 -38.34 -20.66 -17.43
N LEU A 21 -38.29 -21.92 -17.00
CA LEU A 21 -38.02 -22.29 -15.62
C LEU A 21 -36.63 -21.83 -15.18
N ILE A 22 -35.60 -22.03 -16.02
CA ILE A 22 -34.24 -21.54 -15.73
C ILE A 22 -34.22 -20.01 -15.62
N ASN A 23 -34.91 -19.27 -16.49
CA ASN A 23 -34.96 -17.81 -16.40
C ASN A 23 -35.65 -17.34 -15.10
N THR A 24 -36.65 -18.06 -14.61
CA THR A 24 -37.27 -17.78 -13.30
C THR A 24 -36.28 -18.06 -12.15
N VAL A 25 -35.51 -19.13 -12.24
CA VAL A 25 -34.46 -19.45 -11.25
C VAL A 25 -33.34 -18.40 -11.28
N ASP A 26 -32.88 -17.97 -12.46
CA ASP A 26 -31.91 -16.88 -12.64
C ASP A 26 -32.42 -15.60 -11.97
N TYR A 27 -33.68 -15.23 -12.23
CA TYR A 27 -34.29 -14.05 -11.63
C TYR A 27 -34.28 -14.11 -10.09
N ILE A 28 -34.73 -15.22 -9.50
CA ILE A 28 -34.78 -15.39 -8.04
C ILE A 28 -33.37 -15.39 -7.44
N ALA A 29 -32.42 -16.11 -8.05
CA ALA A 29 -31.05 -16.19 -7.58
C ALA A 29 -30.34 -14.83 -7.64
N ASN A 30 -30.50 -14.09 -8.73
CA ASN A 30 -29.88 -12.78 -8.88
C ASN A 30 -30.54 -11.74 -7.98
N TRP A 31 -31.86 -11.81 -7.79
CA TRP A 31 -32.57 -10.97 -6.82
C TRP A 31 -32.04 -11.22 -5.41
N ALA A 32 -31.89 -12.48 -5.00
CA ALA A 32 -31.35 -12.83 -3.69
C ALA A 32 -29.91 -12.34 -3.50
N ARG A 33 -29.04 -12.53 -4.51
CA ARG A 33 -27.63 -12.11 -4.46
C ARG A 33 -27.48 -10.59 -4.43
N SER A 34 -28.19 -9.87 -5.31
CA SER A 34 -28.07 -8.42 -5.42
C SER A 34 -28.58 -7.68 -4.18
N ASN A 35 -29.57 -8.21 -3.47
CA ASN A 35 -30.12 -7.61 -2.25
C ASN A 35 -29.48 -8.12 -0.95
N SER A 36 -28.44 -8.95 -1.02
CA SER A 36 -27.75 -9.48 0.18
C SER A 36 -26.25 -9.61 -0.07
N ILE A 37 -25.64 -8.49 -0.46
CA ILE A 37 -24.19 -8.41 -0.74
C ILE A 37 -23.45 -8.14 0.57
N TRP A 38 -22.48 -8.98 0.90
CA TRP A 38 -21.68 -8.90 2.12
C TRP A 38 -20.24 -8.48 1.80
N PRO A 39 -19.90 -7.19 1.99
CA PRO A 39 -18.54 -6.71 1.71
C PRO A 39 -17.52 -7.27 2.72
N LEU A 40 -16.33 -7.60 2.23
CA LEU A 40 -15.15 -7.86 3.04
C LEU A 40 -14.65 -6.54 3.62
N VAL A 41 -14.39 -6.53 4.93
CA VAL A 41 -13.75 -5.38 5.59
C VAL A 41 -12.30 -5.30 5.10
N TYR A 42 -12.07 -4.51 4.05
CA TYR A 42 -10.77 -4.27 3.47
C TYR A 42 -10.55 -2.77 3.29
N GLY A 43 -9.68 -2.20 4.11
CA GLY A 43 -9.37 -0.77 4.09
C GLY A 43 -7.87 -0.54 4.31
N THR A 44 -7.21 0.06 3.33
CA THR A 44 -5.74 0.25 3.37
C THR A 44 -5.32 1.71 3.50
N SER A 45 -6.19 2.67 3.20
CA SER A 45 -5.87 4.11 3.25
C SER A 45 -7.11 4.97 3.48
N CYS A 46 -7.07 6.25 3.08
CA CYS A 46 -8.15 7.23 3.30
C CYS A 46 -9.54 6.80 2.84
N CYS A 47 -9.67 6.06 1.73
CA CYS A 47 -10.98 5.59 1.23
C CYS A 47 -11.68 4.65 2.22
N ALA A 48 -10.97 4.02 3.15
CA ALA A 48 -11.56 3.19 4.19
C ALA A 48 -12.46 4.00 5.13
N ILE A 49 -12.09 5.25 5.44
CA ILE A 49 -12.90 6.15 6.29
C ILE A 49 -14.21 6.49 5.57
N GLU A 50 -14.15 6.77 4.28
CA GLU A 50 -15.33 7.03 3.47
C GLU A 50 -16.22 5.80 3.33
N MET A 51 -15.64 4.59 3.23
CA MET A 51 -16.40 3.34 3.29
C MET A 51 -17.11 3.17 4.64
N MET A 52 -16.43 3.46 5.76
CA MET A 52 -17.03 3.44 7.10
C MET A 52 -18.15 4.49 7.25
N SER A 53 -17.97 5.66 6.64
CA SER A 53 -18.97 6.73 6.59
C SER A 53 -20.21 6.30 5.81
N THR A 54 -20.05 5.59 4.68
CA THR A 54 -21.17 4.98 3.93
C THR A 54 -21.95 3.97 4.77
N GLY A 55 -21.26 3.20 5.62
CA GLY A 55 -21.91 2.28 6.56
C GLY A 55 -22.50 2.94 7.82
N SER A 56 -22.23 4.22 8.05
CA SER A 56 -22.70 4.95 9.23
C SER A 56 -24.15 5.44 9.06
N SER A 57 -24.77 5.88 10.15
CA SER A 57 -26.20 6.23 10.24
C SER A 57 -26.71 7.23 9.20
N LYS A 58 -25.84 8.10 8.66
CA LYS A 58 -26.23 9.11 7.69
C LYS A 58 -26.58 8.50 6.33
N HIS A 59 -25.76 7.58 5.85
CA HIS A 59 -25.88 6.96 4.53
C HIS A 59 -26.51 5.57 4.61
N ASP A 60 -26.26 4.87 5.71
CA ASP A 60 -26.87 3.60 6.10
C ASP A 60 -27.04 2.65 4.91
N TRP A 61 -25.94 2.02 4.49
CA TRP A 61 -25.98 1.02 3.44
C TRP A 61 -26.71 -0.28 3.84
N ALA A 62 -27.06 -0.45 5.12
CA ALA A 62 -27.84 -1.59 5.60
C ALA A 62 -29.24 -1.60 4.98
N ARG A 63 -29.78 -0.43 4.65
CA ARG A 63 -31.09 -0.30 4.00
C ARG A 63 -31.20 -1.06 2.67
N PHE A 64 -30.06 -1.36 2.04
CA PHE A 64 -29.98 -2.07 0.77
C PHE A 64 -29.57 -3.56 0.93
N GLY A 65 -29.44 -4.05 2.17
CA GLY A 65 -28.99 -5.41 2.48
C GLY A 65 -27.47 -5.59 2.42
N TRP A 66 -26.70 -4.50 2.59
CA TRP A 66 -25.23 -4.50 2.59
C TRP A 66 -24.62 -4.33 3.99
N GLU A 67 -25.40 -4.59 5.04
CA GLU A 67 -25.05 -4.28 6.43
C GLU A 67 -23.90 -5.14 6.96
N VAL A 68 -23.77 -6.37 6.46
CA VAL A 68 -22.88 -7.35 7.05
C VAL A 68 -21.49 -7.27 6.43
N ALA A 69 -20.70 -6.31 6.91
CA ALA A 69 -19.29 -6.26 6.58
C ALA A 69 -18.55 -7.41 7.29
N ARG A 70 -18.16 -8.45 6.53
CA ARG A 70 -17.52 -9.66 7.07
C ARG A 70 -16.03 -9.44 7.20
N ALA A 71 -15.45 -9.84 8.33
CA ALA A 71 -13.99 -9.83 8.53
C ALA A 71 -13.28 -11.01 7.84
N THR A 72 -14.00 -12.09 7.56
CA THR A 72 -13.43 -13.29 6.93
C THR A 72 -13.77 -13.37 5.45
N PRO A 73 -12.78 -13.59 4.56
CA PRO A 73 -13.01 -13.69 3.11
C PRO A 73 -13.91 -14.87 2.75
N ARG A 74 -13.98 -15.92 3.58
CA ARG A 74 -14.79 -17.12 3.31
C ARG A 74 -16.30 -16.89 3.41
N GLN A 75 -16.72 -15.77 4.00
CA GLN A 75 -18.13 -15.40 4.16
C GLN A 75 -18.52 -14.19 3.31
N ALA A 76 -17.55 -13.48 2.72
CA ALA A 76 -17.79 -12.30 1.90
C ALA A 76 -17.97 -12.67 0.43
N ASP A 77 -18.80 -11.93 -0.28
CA ASP A 77 -19.04 -12.06 -1.73
C ASP A 77 -18.61 -10.81 -2.51
N LEU A 78 -18.34 -9.70 -1.82
CA LEU A 78 -17.83 -8.45 -2.40
C LEU A 78 -16.53 -8.05 -1.69
N ILE A 79 -15.50 -7.65 -2.43
CA ILE A 79 -14.34 -6.95 -1.87
C ILE A 79 -14.30 -5.52 -2.43
N ILE A 80 -14.36 -4.54 -1.52
CA ILE A 80 -14.22 -3.12 -1.85
C ILE A 80 -12.78 -2.74 -1.57
N LEU A 81 -12.03 -2.35 -2.60
CA LEU A 81 -10.65 -1.94 -2.47
C LEU A 81 -10.61 -0.47 -2.03
N ALA A 82 -10.72 -0.26 -0.72
CA ALA A 82 -10.84 1.06 -0.11
C ALA A 82 -9.46 1.62 0.33
N GLY A 83 -8.61 1.95 -0.65
CA GLY A 83 -7.35 2.65 -0.40
C GLY A 83 -6.19 2.22 -1.30
N THR A 84 -5.03 2.83 -1.10
CA THR A 84 -3.83 2.54 -1.89
C THR A 84 -3.36 1.11 -1.67
N ILE A 85 -2.93 0.44 -2.73
CA ILE A 85 -2.34 -0.90 -2.67
C ILE A 85 -0.84 -0.76 -2.91
N VAL A 86 -0.04 -1.11 -1.91
CA VAL A 86 1.42 -1.16 -2.03
C VAL A 86 1.86 -2.52 -2.58
N GLU A 87 3.03 -2.59 -3.21
CA GLU A 87 3.60 -3.84 -3.76
C GLU A 87 3.60 -4.97 -2.72
N LYS A 88 3.99 -4.67 -1.46
CA LYS A 88 3.96 -5.64 -0.35
C LYS A 88 2.56 -6.19 -0.03
N MET A 89 1.51 -5.43 -0.35
CA MET A 89 0.12 -5.81 -0.10
C MET A 89 -0.53 -6.53 -1.30
N ALA A 90 0.14 -6.58 -2.45
CA ALA A 90 -0.39 -7.20 -3.66
C ALA A 90 -0.68 -8.70 -3.47
N ASP A 91 0.28 -9.47 -2.96
CA ASP A 91 0.11 -10.91 -2.75
C ASP A 91 -0.92 -11.24 -1.64
N PRO A 92 -0.91 -10.57 -0.47
CA PRO A 92 -1.98 -10.73 0.52
C PRO A 92 -3.37 -10.42 -0.05
N LEU A 93 -3.51 -9.37 -0.87
CA LEU A 93 -4.77 -9.02 -1.51
C LEU A 93 -5.22 -10.13 -2.47
N ARG A 94 -4.32 -10.63 -3.32
CA ARG A 94 -4.61 -11.74 -4.23
C ARG A 94 -5.07 -12.98 -3.47
N ARG A 95 -4.39 -13.32 -2.37
CA ARG A 95 -4.76 -14.43 -1.49
C ARG A 95 -6.15 -14.26 -0.87
N LEU A 96 -6.50 -13.06 -0.42
CA LEU A 96 -7.84 -12.78 0.11
C LEU A 96 -8.91 -13.04 -0.95
N TYR A 97 -8.69 -12.53 -2.16
CA TYR A 97 -9.59 -12.74 -3.29
C TYR A 97 -9.73 -14.23 -3.65
N ASP A 98 -8.65 -14.99 -3.66
CA ASP A 98 -8.67 -16.42 -3.99
C ASP A 98 -9.38 -17.27 -2.92
N GLN A 99 -9.40 -16.81 -1.67
CA GLN A 99 -10.12 -17.47 -0.57
C GLN A 99 -11.62 -17.16 -0.52
N MET A 100 -12.10 -16.18 -1.30
CA MET A 100 -13.52 -15.85 -1.38
C MET A 100 -14.30 -16.89 -2.22
N PRO A 101 -15.51 -17.31 -1.79
CA PRO A 101 -16.36 -18.20 -2.55
C PRO A 101 -16.90 -17.52 -3.82
N ALA A 102 -17.16 -18.30 -4.86
CA ALA A 102 -17.91 -17.81 -6.02
C ALA A 102 -19.42 -17.79 -5.72
N PRO A 103 -20.19 -16.80 -6.22
CA PRO A 103 -19.76 -15.64 -7.01
C PRO A 103 -19.10 -14.53 -6.15
N LYS A 104 -17.98 -13.95 -6.63
CA LYS A 104 -17.22 -12.90 -5.93
C LYS A 104 -17.04 -11.65 -6.77
N TYR A 105 -17.30 -10.47 -6.22
CA TYR A 105 -17.25 -9.19 -6.94
C TYR A 105 -16.18 -8.26 -6.36
N VAL A 106 -15.64 -7.37 -7.19
CA VAL A 106 -14.57 -6.44 -6.80
C VAL A 106 -14.94 -5.02 -7.20
N ILE A 107 -14.91 -4.10 -6.24
CA ILE A 107 -15.06 -2.67 -6.49
C ILE A 107 -13.71 -1.99 -6.25
N ALA A 108 -13.19 -1.27 -7.26
CA ALA A 108 -12.05 -0.37 -7.08
C ALA A 108 -12.56 0.99 -6.60
N MET A 109 -12.30 1.33 -5.32
CA MET A 109 -12.73 2.58 -4.72
C MET A 109 -11.56 3.57 -4.65
N GLY A 110 -11.72 4.70 -5.33
CA GLY A 110 -10.79 5.82 -5.31
C GLY A 110 -9.63 5.72 -6.30
N ALA A 111 -9.02 6.86 -6.62
CA ALA A 111 -8.04 7.00 -7.70
C ALA A 111 -6.81 6.08 -7.53
N CYS A 112 -6.41 5.79 -6.29
CA CYS A 112 -5.27 4.91 -6.02
C CYS A 112 -5.50 3.47 -6.52
N THR A 113 -6.71 2.93 -6.40
CA THR A 113 -7.03 1.56 -6.86
C THR A 113 -7.38 1.48 -8.33
N ILE A 114 -7.68 2.61 -8.97
CA ILE A 114 -7.97 2.67 -10.40
C ILE A 114 -6.67 2.79 -11.21
N SER A 115 -5.74 3.64 -10.77
CA SER A 115 -4.55 3.97 -11.54
C SER A 115 -3.31 4.30 -10.71
N GLY A 116 -3.28 4.03 -9.40
CA GLY A 116 -2.24 4.51 -8.49
C GLY A 116 -2.42 5.97 -8.02
N GLY A 117 -3.36 6.71 -8.62
CA GLY A 117 -3.81 8.03 -8.17
C GLY A 117 -2.64 9.05 -8.05
N PRO A 118 -2.53 9.80 -6.93
CA PRO A 118 -1.46 10.78 -6.75
C PRO A 118 -0.06 10.14 -6.70
N PHE A 119 0.04 8.83 -6.51
CA PHE A 119 1.30 8.09 -6.42
C PHE A 119 1.77 7.52 -7.76
N PHE A 120 1.14 7.88 -8.88
CA PHE A 120 1.44 7.29 -10.18
C PHE A 120 2.85 7.62 -10.72
N TYR A 121 3.35 8.83 -10.48
CA TYR A 121 4.60 9.33 -11.07
C TYR A 121 5.84 8.99 -10.23
N ASP A 122 5.89 9.43 -8.97
CA ASP A 122 7.13 9.46 -8.17
C ASP A 122 7.10 8.49 -6.97
N ASN A 123 6.37 7.38 -7.06
CA ASN A 123 6.33 6.37 -6.00
C ASN A 123 6.67 4.98 -6.54
N TYR A 124 7.72 4.39 -5.98
CA TYR A 124 8.22 3.06 -6.34
C TYR A 124 7.43 1.91 -5.70
N SER A 125 6.66 2.20 -4.64
CA SER A 125 6.08 1.17 -3.76
C SER A 125 4.59 0.91 -3.98
N VAL A 126 3.93 1.66 -4.87
CA VAL A 126 2.47 1.61 -5.10
C VAL A 126 2.16 0.90 -6.41
N VAL A 127 1.24 -0.06 -6.35
CA VAL A 127 0.72 -0.73 -7.55
C VAL A 127 -0.20 0.23 -8.30
N LYS A 128 0.05 0.41 -9.60
CA LYS A 128 -0.59 1.44 -10.44
C LYS A 128 -1.97 1.05 -10.96
N GLY A 129 -2.79 0.46 -10.09
CA GLY A 129 -4.10 -0.09 -10.43
C GLY A 129 -4.32 -1.42 -9.73
N ALA A 130 -5.53 -1.64 -9.21
CA ALA A 130 -5.87 -2.89 -8.54
C ALA A 130 -6.30 -3.98 -9.52
N ASP A 131 -6.76 -3.57 -10.69
CA ASP A 131 -7.06 -4.40 -11.87
C ASP A 131 -5.84 -5.21 -12.32
N HIS A 132 -4.67 -4.78 -11.88
CA HIS A 132 -3.44 -5.50 -12.06
C HIS A 132 -3.33 -6.78 -11.22
N ILE A 133 -3.95 -6.80 -10.04
CA ILE A 133 -3.80 -7.90 -9.09
C ILE A 133 -5.02 -8.81 -9.16
N ILE A 134 -6.22 -8.22 -9.20
CA ILE A 134 -7.51 -8.92 -9.19
C ILE A 134 -8.51 -8.27 -10.15
N PRO A 135 -9.44 -9.03 -10.76
CA PRO A 135 -10.34 -8.49 -11.77
C PRO A 135 -11.41 -7.59 -11.14
N VAL A 136 -11.42 -6.32 -11.51
CA VAL A 136 -12.37 -5.31 -11.03
C VAL A 136 -13.70 -5.37 -11.81
N ASP A 137 -14.82 -5.18 -11.13
CA ASP A 137 -16.17 -5.09 -11.70
C ASP A 137 -16.62 -3.64 -11.91
N VAL A 138 -16.45 -2.82 -10.89
CA VAL A 138 -16.89 -1.43 -10.89
C VAL A 138 -15.75 -0.56 -10.39
N TYR A 139 -15.48 0.52 -11.12
CA TYR A 139 -14.50 1.54 -10.74
C TYR A 139 -15.23 2.78 -10.24
N ILE A 140 -14.87 3.27 -9.05
CA ILE A 140 -15.48 4.42 -8.41
C ILE A 140 -14.43 5.53 -8.27
N PRO A 141 -14.40 6.52 -9.18
CA PRO A 141 -13.41 7.59 -9.13
C PRO A 141 -13.62 8.53 -7.94
N GLY A 142 -12.53 8.99 -7.33
CA GLY A 142 -12.52 9.97 -6.24
C GLY A 142 -11.25 9.91 -5.39
N CYS A 143 -10.99 10.91 -4.54
CA CYS A 143 -9.81 10.94 -3.66
C CYS A 143 -10.08 11.65 -2.32
N PRO A 144 -10.81 11.01 -1.38
CA PRO A 144 -11.62 9.80 -1.55
C PRO A 144 -12.96 10.10 -2.27
N PRO A 145 -13.62 9.11 -2.88
CA PRO A 145 -14.98 9.30 -3.40
C PRO A 145 -15.95 9.56 -2.25
N ARG A 146 -16.95 10.43 -2.48
CA ARG A 146 -17.97 10.72 -1.47
C ARG A 146 -18.77 9.44 -1.14
N PRO A 147 -19.31 9.30 0.08
CA PRO A 147 -20.11 8.13 0.46
C PRO A 147 -21.27 7.82 -0.49
N GLU A 148 -21.91 8.84 -1.07
CA GLU A 148 -22.97 8.69 -2.06
C GLU A 148 -22.49 8.07 -3.38
N ALA A 149 -21.25 8.37 -3.78
CA ALA A 149 -20.64 7.78 -4.97
C ALA A 149 -20.34 6.29 -4.75
N LEU A 150 -19.96 5.90 -3.53
CA LEU A 150 -19.82 4.49 -3.17
C LEU A 150 -21.17 3.76 -3.26
N LEU A 151 -22.23 4.32 -2.69
CA LEU A 151 -23.59 3.75 -2.80
C LEU A 151 -23.99 3.57 -4.27
N TYR A 152 -23.77 4.59 -5.10
CA TYR A 152 -24.07 4.51 -6.52
C TYR A 152 -23.27 3.40 -7.23
N GLY A 153 -21.98 3.27 -6.93
CA GLY A 153 -21.16 2.19 -7.48
C GLY A 153 -21.64 0.79 -7.09
N ILE A 154 -22.13 0.60 -5.86
CA ILE A 154 -22.72 -0.68 -5.44
C ILE A 154 -24.08 -0.91 -6.15
N MET A 155 -24.89 0.14 -6.36
CA MET A 155 -26.12 0.02 -7.16
C MET A 155 -25.85 -0.36 -8.63
N GLU A 156 -24.76 0.15 -9.22
CA GLU A 156 -24.33 -0.29 -10.54
C GLU A 156 -23.86 -1.76 -10.53
N LEU A 157 -23.17 -2.19 -9.46
CA LEU A 157 -22.85 -3.60 -9.27
C LEU A 157 -24.11 -4.48 -9.20
N GLN A 158 -25.15 -4.06 -8.46
CA GLN A 158 -26.43 -4.78 -8.43
C GLN A 158 -27.03 -4.93 -9.83
N LYS A 159 -26.96 -3.90 -10.68
CA LYS A 159 -27.45 -3.98 -12.07
C LYS A 159 -26.67 -4.98 -12.91
N ILE A 160 -25.36 -5.13 -12.66
CA ILE A 160 -24.53 -6.17 -13.29
C ILE A 160 -24.99 -7.55 -12.81
N MET A 161 -25.14 -7.75 -11.49
CA MET A 161 -25.57 -9.01 -10.89
C MET A 161 -26.94 -9.47 -11.38
N CYS A 162 -27.90 -8.55 -11.53
CA CYS A 162 -29.24 -8.84 -12.03
C CYS A 162 -29.27 -9.38 -13.47
N LYS A 163 -28.23 -9.12 -14.26
CA LYS A 163 -28.12 -9.57 -15.66
C LYS A 163 -27.34 -10.88 -15.83
N GLU A 164 -26.78 -11.42 -14.76
CA GLU A 164 -26.04 -12.69 -14.83
C GLU A 164 -27.00 -13.86 -15.08
N THR A 165 -26.47 -14.96 -15.59
CA THR A 165 -27.26 -16.17 -15.86
C THR A 165 -26.49 -17.40 -15.43
N ILE A 166 -27.18 -18.39 -14.87
CA ILE A 166 -26.59 -19.66 -14.45
C ILE A 166 -25.99 -20.42 -15.65
N ARG A 167 -26.41 -20.09 -16.89
CA ARG A 167 -25.86 -20.66 -18.13
C ARG A 167 -24.41 -20.27 -18.38
N GLU A 168 -24.01 -19.08 -17.94
CA GLU A 168 -22.67 -18.54 -18.12
C GLU A 168 -22.05 -18.29 -16.75
N THR A 169 -21.36 -19.29 -16.22
CA THR A 169 -20.64 -19.13 -14.96
C THR A 169 -19.55 -18.08 -15.13
N ARG A 170 -19.59 -17.03 -14.30
CA ARG A 170 -18.62 -15.93 -14.30
C ARG A 170 -17.21 -16.45 -14.03
N LYS A 171 -16.42 -16.61 -15.10
CA LYS A 171 -14.98 -16.84 -15.07
C LYS A 171 -14.30 -15.58 -15.58
N LYS A 172 -14.09 -14.60 -14.70
CA LYS A 172 -13.24 -13.46 -15.06
C LYS A 172 -11.79 -13.94 -15.04
N GLU A 173 -11.16 -13.94 -16.20
CA GLU A 173 -9.73 -14.10 -16.31
C GLU A 173 -9.04 -12.96 -15.57
N ILE A 174 -8.01 -13.32 -14.81
CA ILE A 174 -7.20 -12.36 -14.08
C ILE A 174 -6.25 -11.77 -15.11
N ASN A 175 -6.27 -10.45 -15.29
CA ASN A 175 -5.21 -9.78 -16.05
C ASN A 175 -3.91 -10.07 -15.32
N ALA A 176 -3.06 -10.93 -15.89
CA ALA A 176 -1.74 -11.19 -15.35
C ALA A 176 -0.97 -9.87 -15.41
N VAL A 177 -0.79 -9.21 -14.28
CA VAL A 177 0.11 -8.07 -14.23
C VAL A 177 1.41 -8.49 -13.62
N PRO A 178 2.52 -7.98 -14.15
CA PRO A 178 3.76 -7.95 -13.39
C PRO A 178 3.49 -7.13 -12.12
N SER A 179 3.18 -7.80 -11.02
CA SER A 179 3.70 -7.34 -9.74
C SER A 179 5.22 -7.17 -9.88
N ILE A 180 5.94 -6.62 -8.90
CA ILE A 180 7.28 -7.17 -8.69
C ILE A 180 7.00 -8.64 -8.47
N ASP A 181 7.10 -9.40 -9.55
CA ASP A 181 6.77 -10.79 -9.52
C ASP A 181 7.98 -11.30 -8.75
N ALA A 182 7.81 -11.44 -7.44
CA ALA A 182 8.74 -12.16 -6.60
C ALA A 182 8.91 -13.56 -7.18
N MET A 183 7.96 -14.01 -8.01
CA MET A 183 8.06 -15.11 -8.92
C MET A 183 8.67 -14.79 -10.29
N THR A 184 8.88 -13.55 -10.77
CA THR A 184 9.73 -13.13 -11.92
C THR A 184 11.17 -13.07 -11.46
N VAL A 185 11.41 -12.64 -10.23
CA VAL A 185 12.71 -12.66 -9.57
C VAL A 185 13.07 -14.10 -9.16
N ALA A 186 12.12 -14.88 -8.61
CA ALA A 186 12.30 -16.31 -8.49
C ALA A 186 12.32 -17.02 -9.86
N VAL A 187 11.67 -16.48 -10.89
CA VAL A 187 11.81 -16.91 -12.30
C VAL A 187 13.16 -16.46 -12.84
N GLN A 188 13.83 -15.42 -12.33
CA GLN A 188 15.16 -14.99 -12.73
C GLN A 188 16.24 -15.86 -12.08
N GLU A 189 16.03 -16.21 -10.81
CA GLU A 189 16.78 -17.24 -10.09
C GLU A 189 16.58 -18.61 -10.74
N TRP A 190 15.34 -18.95 -11.10
CA TRP A 190 15.00 -20.09 -11.93
C TRP A 190 15.46 -19.92 -13.39
N GLU A 191 15.63 -18.71 -13.94
CA GLU A 191 16.15 -18.43 -15.29
C GLU A 191 17.66 -18.62 -15.27
N ALA A 192 18.31 -18.40 -14.14
CA ALA A 192 19.69 -18.76 -13.91
C ALA A 192 19.84 -20.29 -13.80
N GLU A 193 18.92 -20.97 -13.12
CA GLU A 193 18.80 -22.45 -13.20
C GLU A 193 18.49 -22.94 -14.63
N LEU A 194 17.56 -22.28 -15.34
CA LEU A 194 17.18 -22.57 -16.71
C LEU A 194 18.32 -22.24 -17.65
N LYS A 195 19.16 -21.24 -17.41
CA LYS A 195 20.38 -21.00 -18.19
C LYS A 195 21.35 -22.16 -18.02
N GLY A 196 21.41 -22.75 -16.83
CA GLY A 196 22.07 -24.04 -16.60
C GLY A 196 21.43 -25.17 -17.40
N LYS A 197 20.09 -25.29 -17.37
CA LYS A 197 19.33 -26.28 -18.16
C LYS A 197 19.37 -26.01 -19.67
N GLU A 198 19.45 -24.77 -20.12
CA GLU A 198 19.49 -24.28 -21.50
C GLU A 198 20.88 -24.49 -22.10
N ALA A 199 21.93 -24.39 -21.27
CA ALA A 199 23.24 -24.86 -21.65
C ALA A 199 23.22 -26.37 -21.89
N GLY A 200 22.55 -27.14 -21.02
CA GLY A 200 22.29 -28.57 -21.22
C GLY A 200 21.39 -28.87 -22.43
N LEU A 201 20.31 -28.12 -22.63
CA LEU A 201 19.39 -28.22 -23.76
C LEU A 201 20.03 -27.72 -25.06
N LYS A 202 21.04 -26.85 -25.03
CA LYS A 202 21.85 -26.51 -26.21
C LYS A 202 22.75 -27.66 -26.62
N GLU A 203 23.24 -28.45 -25.66
CA GLU A 203 23.92 -29.72 -25.96
C GLU A 203 22.94 -30.76 -26.49
N GLU A 204 21.76 -30.91 -25.89
CA GLU A 204 20.73 -31.82 -26.38
C GLU A 204 20.12 -31.37 -27.71
N ALA A 205 19.90 -30.08 -27.94
CA ALA A 205 19.42 -29.53 -29.21
C ALA A 205 20.47 -29.68 -30.31
N LYS A 206 21.76 -29.72 -29.97
CA LYS A 206 22.81 -30.14 -30.90
C LYS A 206 22.66 -31.62 -31.25
N LYS A 207 22.56 -32.51 -30.25
CA LYS A 207 22.31 -33.95 -30.47
C LYS A 207 21.03 -34.22 -31.28
N TYR A 208 19.95 -33.52 -30.97
CA TYR A 208 18.67 -33.67 -31.65
C TYR A 208 18.69 -33.17 -33.09
N LYS A 209 19.45 -32.10 -33.37
CA LYS A 209 19.65 -31.56 -34.72
C LYS A 209 20.59 -32.43 -35.55
N GLU A 210 21.47 -33.19 -34.90
CA GLU A 210 22.23 -34.30 -35.49
C GLU A 210 21.32 -35.49 -35.82
N GLU A 211 20.33 -35.78 -34.96
CA GLU A 211 19.32 -36.82 -35.20
C GLU A 211 18.22 -36.40 -36.22
N ASN A 212 17.95 -35.11 -36.40
CA ASN A 212 16.81 -34.59 -37.19
C ASN A 212 17.13 -33.27 -37.95
N PRO A 213 17.53 -33.34 -39.24
CA PRO A 213 18.09 -32.19 -39.97
C PRO A 213 17.10 -31.13 -40.51
N ASP A 214 15.83 -31.45 -40.70
CA ASP A 214 14.94 -30.69 -41.60
C ASP A 214 14.17 -29.49 -40.99
N TYR A 215 14.59 -28.91 -39.85
CA TYR A 215 13.79 -27.94 -39.05
C TYR A 215 14.18 -26.43 -39.15
N LYS A 216 13.22 -25.43 -39.05
CA LYS A 216 13.46 -23.93 -39.12
C LYS A 216 12.52 -22.96 -38.29
N PRO A 217 12.98 -21.76 -37.77
CA PRO A 217 12.19 -20.79 -36.93
C PRO A 217 11.93 -19.32 -37.46
N PHE A 218 11.06 -18.48 -36.82
CA PHE A 218 10.43 -17.18 -37.31
C PHE A 218 10.51 -15.89 -36.36
N LYS A 219 10.29 -14.59 -36.80
CA LYS A 219 10.42 -13.26 -36.02
C LYS A 219 9.55 -11.98 -36.43
N GLN A 220 9.38 -10.91 -35.57
CA GLN A 220 8.49 -9.66 -35.75
C GLN A 220 8.96 -8.22 -35.20
N PRO A 221 8.32 -7.03 -35.53
CA PRO A 221 8.75 -5.60 -35.17
C PRO A 221 7.79 -4.65 -34.32
N ARG A 222 8.21 -3.42 -33.84
CA ARG A 222 7.56 -2.49 -32.79
C ARG A 222 7.42 -0.93 -33.07
N LYS A 223 6.65 -0.14 -32.24
CA LYS A 223 6.25 1.33 -32.39
C LYS A 223 6.19 2.24 -31.07
N ILE A 224 6.05 3.60 -31.15
CA ILE A 224 6.31 4.69 -30.10
C ILE A 224 5.07 5.61 -29.73
N VAL A 225 5.05 6.36 -28.58
CA VAL A 225 3.91 7.16 -27.97
C VAL A 225 4.30 8.60 -27.39
N GLU A 226 3.34 9.56 -27.22
CA GLU A 226 3.50 11.04 -26.85
C GLU A 226 2.91 11.55 -25.46
N LYS A 227 3.11 12.83 -25.03
CA LYS A 227 2.93 13.43 -23.64
C LYS A 227 1.99 14.69 -23.48
N PHE A 228 1.57 15.07 -22.23
CA PHE A 228 0.59 16.15 -21.85
C PHE A 228 1.13 17.33 -20.97
N GLU A 229 0.30 18.39 -20.73
CA GLU A 229 0.61 19.68 -20.03
C GLU A 229 0.17 19.82 -18.53
N LYS A 230 0.75 20.76 -17.77
CA LYS A 230 0.81 20.82 -16.27
C LYS A 230 0.03 22.00 -15.63
N VAL A 231 -0.51 21.86 -14.40
CA VAL A 231 -1.28 22.89 -13.64
C VAL A 231 -0.50 23.46 -12.45
N GLU A 232 -0.66 24.75 -12.12
CA GLU A 232 0.04 25.47 -11.03
C GLU A 232 -0.66 25.41 -9.65
N ARG A 233 0.11 25.59 -8.55
CA ARG A 233 -0.29 25.32 -7.14
C ARG A 233 -0.42 26.62 -6.31
N VAL A 234 -1.35 26.66 -5.34
CA VAL A 234 -1.58 27.81 -4.41
C VAL A 234 -0.61 27.76 -3.22
N ILE A 235 -0.02 28.90 -2.85
CA ILE A 235 1.02 29.03 -1.80
C ILE A 235 0.38 29.55 -0.49
N HIS A 236 0.68 28.90 0.64
CA HIS A 236 0.27 29.35 1.98
C HIS A 236 1.35 30.23 2.63
N PRO A 237 0.98 31.19 3.51
CA PRO A 237 1.96 32.05 4.18
C PRO A 237 2.79 31.29 5.22
N GLU A 238 4.04 31.72 5.40
CA GLU A 238 4.97 31.16 6.39
C GLU A 238 4.51 31.47 7.82
N VAL A 239 4.70 30.51 8.74
CA VAL A 239 4.30 30.64 10.15
C VAL A 239 5.51 30.43 11.04
N GLY A 240 5.83 31.47 11.81
CA GLY A 240 6.83 31.45 12.87
C GLY A 240 8.06 32.30 12.58
N LYS A 241 9.21 31.93 13.15
CA LYS A 241 10.47 32.64 12.90
C LYS A 241 10.97 32.36 11.47
N PRO A 242 11.67 33.32 10.83
CA PRO A 242 12.22 33.12 9.49
C PRO A 242 13.15 31.90 9.43
N LYS A 243 12.99 31.05 8.41
CA LYS A 243 13.85 29.87 8.22
C LYS A 243 15.33 30.21 8.14
N THR A 244 15.68 31.32 7.52
CA THR A 244 17.07 31.79 7.38
C THR A 244 17.71 32.05 8.75
N GLU A 245 16.99 32.69 9.68
CA GLU A 245 17.47 32.94 11.05
C GLU A 245 17.70 31.62 11.82
N LEU A 246 16.75 30.69 11.70
CA LEU A 246 16.84 29.38 12.37
C LEU A 246 18.00 28.54 11.80
N PHE A 247 18.15 28.54 10.48
CA PHE A 247 19.19 27.83 9.77
C PHE A 247 20.59 28.36 10.09
N GLU A 248 20.78 29.69 10.08
CA GLU A 248 22.06 30.32 10.41
C GLU A 248 22.51 29.96 11.83
N LYS A 249 21.59 30.08 12.81
CA LYS A 249 21.88 29.76 14.21
C LYS A 249 22.21 28.28 14.41
N LEU A 250 21.52 27.38 13.70
CA LEU A 250 21.80 25.95 13.75
C LEU A 250 23.16 25.60 13.15
N LEU A 251 23.48 26.09 11.95
CA LEU A 251 24.75 25.79 11.29
C LEU A 251 25.95 26.42 11.99
N ASN A 252 25.78 27.60 12.59
CA ASN A 252 26.83 28.21 13.42
C ASN A 252 27.20 27.34 14.62
N GLN A 253 26.22 26.61 15.19
CA GLN A 253 26.45 25.70 16.31
C GLN A 253 26.85 24.28 15.86
N PHE A 254 26.27 23.82 14.74
CA PHE A 254 26.38 22.45 14.22
C PHE A 254 26.64 22.48 12.70
N PRO A 255 27.88 22.73 12.27
CA PRO A 255 28.22 22.92 10.86
C PRO A 255 28.12 21.64 10.01
N PHE A 256 27.93 20.47 10.63
CA PHE A 256 27.79 19.19 9.95
C PHE A 256 26.36 18.89 9.49
N LEU A 257 25.36 19.67 9.92
CA LEU A 257 23.97 19.46 9.53
C LEU A 257 23.82 19.66 8.03
N THR A 258 23.08 18.77 7.36
CA THR A 258 22.74 18.90 5.94
C THR A 258 21.23 18.91 5.75
N LEU A 259 20.73 19.60 4.72
CA LEU A 259 19.30 19.60 4.39
C LEU A 259 18.92 18.33 3.65
N TYR A 260 17.83 17.68 4.08
CA TYR A 260 17.26 16.52 3.40
C TYR A 260 16.65 16.93 2.06
N ASP A 261 16.87 16.11 1.02
CA ASP A 261 16.33 16.31 -0.34
C ASP A 261 16.77 17.64 -1.01
N LYS A 262 17.96 18.15 -0.64
CA LYS A 262 18.59 19.32 -1.26
C LYS A 262 20.03 19.00 -1.67
N GLU A 263 20.46 19.52 -2.82
CA GLU A 263 21.83 19.31 -3.33
C GLU A 263 22.88 20.03 -2.48
N GLU A 264 22.55 21.22 -1.98
CA GLU A 264 23.45 22.06 -1.21
C GLU A 264 22.80 22.48 0.12
N THR A 265 23.63 22.66 1.14
CA THR A 265 23.21 23.18 2.45
C THR A 265 23.82 24.57 2.63
N ASN A 266 23.13 25.58 2.10
CA ASN A 266 23.55 26.98 2.16
C ASN A 266 22.35 27.93 2.30
N MET A 267 22.65 29.21 2.54
CA MET A 267 21.62 30.23 2.75
C MET A 267 20.74 30.42 1.50
N GLU A 268 21.34 30.37 0.32
CA GLU A 268 20.63 30.52 -0.96
C GLU A 268 19.56 29.44 -1.14
N THR A 269 19.86 28.21 -0.74
CA THR A 269 18.91 27.09 -0.77
C THR A 269 17.72 27.36 0.14
N VAL A 270 17.96 27.86 1.36
CA VAL A 270 16.90 28.16 2.33
C VAL A 270 16.04 29.35 1.91
N GLU A 271 16.66 30.38 1.34
CA GLU A 271 15.94 31.53 0.77
C GLU A 271 15.05 31.14 -0.41
N ALA A 272 15.45 30.13 -1.19
CA ALA A 272 14.65 29.59 -2.29
C ALA A 272 13.54 28.61 -1.84
N MET A 273 13.53 28.16 -0.59
CA MET A 273 12.51 27.24 -0.08
C MET A 273 11.14 27.91 -0.08
N LYS A 274 10.12 27.16 -0.52
CA LYS A 274 8.74 27.65 -0.44
C LYS A 274 8.30 27.81 1.02
N ALA A 275 7.32 28.67 1.25
CA ALA A 275 6.78 28.93 2.58
C ALA A 275 6.30 27.66 3.31
N ASP A 276 5.75 26.68 2.59
CA ASP A 276 5.24 25.40 3.11
C ASP A 276 6.32 24.33 3.32
N GLU A 277 7.53 24.50 2.81
CA GLU A 277 8.64 23.57 3.03
C GLU A 277 9.21 23.70 4.45
N ILE A 278 9.42 22.59 5.14
CA ILE A 278 9.95 22.57 6.51
C ILE A 278 11.46 22.38 6.46
N LEU A 279 12.19 23.01 7.39
CA LEU A 279 13.62 22.72 7.58
C LEU A 279 13.77 21.30 8.13
N ASP A 280 14.24 20.40 7.27
CA ASP A 280 14.43 18.98 7.53
C ASP A 280 15.93 18.67 7.42
N PHE A 281 16.56 18.37 8.55
CA PHE A 281 18.01 18.20 8.64
C PHE A 281 18.40 16.74 8.82
N ILE A 282 19.46 16.31 8.15
CA ILE A 282 20.14 15.05 8.40
C ILE A 282 21.23 15.29 9.44
N LEU A 283 21.32 14.38 10.42
CA LEU A 283 22.34 14.41 11.45
C LEU A 283 22.82 13.00 11.82
N PRO A 284 24.09 12.83 12.23
CA PRO A 284 24.66 11.54 12.59
C PRO A 284 24.21 11.09 13.99
N THR A 285 24.20 9.78 14.24
CA THR A 285 23.66 9.17 15.47
C THR A 285 24.29 9.70 16.76
N ASP A 286 25.57 10.06 16.75
CA ASP A 286 26.30 10.63 17.90
C ASP A 286 25.85 12.06 18.26
N GLN A 287 25.27 12.78 17.30
CA GLN A 287 24.79 14.15 17.48
C GLN A 287 23.27 14.23 17.76
N TYR A 288 22.59 13.09 17.82
CA TYR A 288 21.14 13.00 18.05
C TYR A 288 20.67 13.71 19.34
N ILE A 289 21.24 13.33 20.48
CA ILE A 289 20.91 13.94 21.78
C ILE A 289 21.40 15.40 21.88
N PRO A 290 22.67 15.74 21.53
CA PRO A 290 23.16 17.12 21.61
C PRO A 290 22.31 18.14 20.84
N VAL A 291 21.98 17.84 19.58
CA VAL A 291 21.23 18.77 18.71
C VAL A 291 19.81 18.96 19.23
N ILE A 292 19.11 17.87 19.56
CA ILE A 292 17.71 17.93 20.01
C ILE A 292 17.61 18.63 21.38
N ASN A 293 18.54 18.37 22.29
CA ASN A 293 18.59 19.06 23.59
C ASN A 293 18.91 20.56 23.43
N PHE A 294 19.76 20.94 22.46
CA PHE A 294 20.07 22.34 22.16
C PHE A 294 18.83 23.08 21.67
N VAL A 295 18.14 22.59 20.64
CA VAL A 295 16.96 23.28 20.09
C VAL A 295 15.78 23.32 21.07
N LYS A 296 15.70 22.37 22.00
CA LYS A 296 14.74 22.43 23.09
C LYS A 296 15.02 23.58 24.06
N LYS A 297 16.27 23.70 24.52
CA LYS A 297 16.66 24.62 25.61
C LYS A 297 16.95 26.03 25.13
N ASN A 298 17.35 26.20 23.88
CA ASN A 298 17.69 27.49 23.34
C ASN A 298 16.43 28.37 23.19
N ALA A 299 16.49 29.58 23.75
CA ALA A 299 15.40 30.54 23.78
C ALA A 299 14.97 31.02 22.38
N ASP A 300 15.82 30.88 21.37
CA ASP A 300 15.49 31.26 20.01
C ASP A 300 14.62 30.23 19.28
N PHE A 301 14.74 28.95 19.67
CA PHE A 301 14.01 27.86 19.06
C PHE A 301 12.79 27.48 19.91
N GLN A 302 12.99 27.25 21.21
CA GLN A 302 11.94 26.81 22.15
C GLN A 302 11.12 25.65 21.58
N MET A 303 11.79 24.59 21.13
CA MET A 303 11.11 23.38 20.64
C MET A 303 10.52 22.62 21.83
N ASP A 304 9.33 23.00 22.28
CA ASP A 304 8.70 22.48 23.49
C ASP A 304 7.76 21.30 23.23
N LEU A 305 7.31 21.13 21.98
CA LEU A 305 6.46 20.02 21.56
C LEU A 305 7.20 19.05 20.63
N LEU A 306 7.40 17.82 21.10
CA LEU A 306 7.75 16.69 20.23
C LEU A 306 6.47 16.07 19.66
N LEU A 307 6.28 16.19 18.35
CA LEU A 307 5.08 15.73 17.65
C LEU A 307 5.14 14.22 17.39
N VAL A 308 6.26 13.72 16.88
CA VAL A 308 6.43 12.30 16.56
C VAL A 308 7.90 11.92 16.55
N VAL A 309 8.19 10.70 17.00
CA VAL A 309 9.39 9.94 16.64
C VAL A 309 8.90 8.76 15.82
N THR A 310 9.39 8.60 14.59
CA THR A 310 9.00 7.48 13.72
C THR A 310 10.19 7.04 12.89
N ALA A 311 10.02 5.98 12.11
CA ALA A 311 11.06 5.50 11.22
C ALA A 311 10.53 5.29 9.80
N VAL A 312 11.43 5.44 8.82
CA VAL A 312 11.22 5.03 7.44
C VAL A 312 12.25 3.96 7.11
N ASP A 313 11.76 2.82 6.62
CA ASP A 313 12.61 1.73 6.13
C ASP A 313 13.00 2.01 4.67
N TRP A 314 14.26 2.34 4.42
CA TRP A 314 14.89 2.37 3.10
C TRP A 314 15.56 1.04 2.77
N LEU A 315 16.01 0.82 1.53
CA LEU A 315 16.60 -0.46 1.14
C LEU A 315 17.92 -0.74 1.89
N ASP A 316 18.66 0.31 2.20
CA ASP A 316 20.04 0.29 2.71
C ASP A 316 20.19 0.85 4.14
N HIS A 317 19.20 1.60 4.63
CA HIS A 317 19.21 2.19 5.97
C HIS A 317 17.78 2.39 6.53
N TYR A 318 17.68 2.79 7.79
CA TYR A 318 16.48 3.32 8.43
C TYR A 318 16.67 4.81 8.69
N ASP A 319 15.70 5.64 8.33
CA ASP A 319 15.66 7.03 8.79
C ASP A 319 14.82 7.13 10.05
N VAL A 320 15.45 7.43 11.20
CA VAL A 320 14.70 7.84 12.40
C VAL A 320 14.37 9.32 12.28
N ILE A 321 13.09 9.65 12.25
CA ILE A 321 12.58 11.01 12.02
C ILE A 321 11.98 11.56 13.30
N VAL A 322 12.45 12.72 13.72
CA VAL A 322 11.93 13.48 14.85
C VAL A 322 11.31 14.77 14.33
N GLN A 323 10.04 14.98 14.64
CA GLN A 323 9.36 16.24 14.32
C GLN A 323 9.15 17.05 15.59
N LEU A 324 9.72 18.24 15.61
CA LEU A 324 9.60 19.18 16.72
C LEU A 324 8.80 20.40 16.28
N THR A 325 8.05 20.98 17.20
CA THR A 325 7.34 22.25 17.02
C THR A 325 7.55 23.14 18.21
N SER A 326 7.75 24.44 17.96
CA SER A 326 7.62 25.46 19.00
C SER A 326 6.16 25.88 19.10
N THR A 327 5.52 25.71 20.25
CA THR A 327 4.13 26.16 20.45
C THR A 327 4.05 27.68 20.57
N THR A 328 5.12 28.31 21.05
CA THR A 328 5.22 29.77 21.24
C THR A 328 5.44 30.48 19.91
N PHE A 329 6.47 30.07 19.16
CA PHE A 329 6.82 30.70 17.89
C PHE A 329 6.15 30.03 16.69
N LYS A 330 5.53 28.86 16.83
CA LYS A 330 4.81 28.11 15.77
C LYS A 330 5.64 27.63 14.57
N HIS A 331 6.97 27.73 14.63
CA HIS A 331 7.85 27.11 13.63
C HIS A 331 8.09 25.63 13.92
N LYS A 332 8.54 24.89 12.90
CA LYS A 332 8.78 23.44 12.95
C LYS A 332 10.21 23.13 12.48
N LEU A 333 10.85 22.15 13.10
CA LEU A 333 12.14 21.61 12.67
C LEU A 333 12.06 20.08 12.67
N PHE A 334 12.49 19.49 11.57
CA PHE A 334 12.55 18.04 11.40
C PHE A 334 14.01 17.60 11.40
N PHE A 335 14.25 16.44 11.99
CA PHE A 335 15.58 15.85 12.12
C PHE A 335 15.52 14.38 11.73
N ARG A 336 16.39 13.99 10.80
CA ARG A 336 16.54 12.62 10.30
C ARG A 336 17.88 12.08 10.71
N THR A 337 17.87 10.89 11.29
CA THR A 337 19.09 10.18 11.67
C THR A 337 19.11 8.86 10.91
N PRO A 338 19.89 8.76 9.82
CA PRO A 338 20.04 7.53 9.08
C PRO A 338 20.85 6.52 9.90
N ILE A 339 20.31 5.31 10.06
CA ILE A 339 20.94 4.17 10.72
C ILE A 339 21.13 3.08 9.66
N PRO A 340 22.36 2.68 9.32
CA PRO A 340 22.61 1.63 8.34
C PRO A 340 21.85 0.33 8.64
N LYS A 341 21.46 -0.39 7.59
CA LYS A 341 20.98 -1.77 7.72
C LYS A 341 22.17 -2.73 7.65
N ASP A 342 22.74 -3.03 8.80
CA ASP A 342 23.72 -4.10 8.97
C ASP A 342 23.06 -5.36 9.55
N ASP A 343 23.88 -6.38 9.87
CA ASP A 343 23.41 -7.62 10.50
C ASP A 343 23.03 -7.42 11.99
N ASP A 344 23.29 -6.24 12.55
CA ASP A 344 23.03 -5.88 13.95
C ASP A 344 21.63 -5.23 14.11
N ILE A 345 21.19 -5.12 15.37
CA ILE A 345 19.93 -4.42 15.68
C ILE A 345 20.19 -2.92 15.53
N PRO A 346 19.38 -2.17 14.75
CA PRO A 346 19.56 -0.73 14.62
C PRO A 346 19.33 -0.05 15.97
N GLU A 347 20.30 0.74 16.42
CA GLU A 347 20.34 1.33 17.75
C GLU A 347 20.46 2.86 17.70
N ILE A 348 19.76 3.56 18.60
CA ILE A 348 19.87 5.01 18.79
C ILE A 348 19.59 5.38 20.25
N GLU A 349 20.10 6.53 20.73
CA GLU A 349 19.79 7.01 22.08
C GLU A 349 18.32 7.43 22.22
N SER A 350 17.70 7.18 23.37
CA SER A 350 16.33 7.57 23.65
C SER A 350 16.20 9.08 23.90
N LEU A 351 15.18 9.70 23.30
CA LEU A 351 14.73 11.05 23.60
C LEU A 351 13.80 11.12 24.81
N SER A 352 13.41 10.01 25.42
CA SER A 352 12.53 10.01 26.60
C SER A 352 13.11 10.80 27.79
N GLN A 353 14.44 10.89 27.87
CA GLN A 353 15.17 11.74 28.83
C GLN A 353 15.02 13.25 28.55
N ILE A 354 14.70 13.62 27.30
CA ILE A 354 14.46 15.00 26.88
C ILE A 354 12.95 15.27 26.88
N TYR A 355 12.16 14.49 26.14
CA TYR A 355 10.71 14.64 25.99
C TYR A 355 9.99 13.41 26.54
N PRO A 356 9.16 13.54 27.57
CA PRO A 356 8.37 12.41 28.09
C PRO A 356 7.46 11.76 27.03
N THR A 357 6.98 12.53 26.05
CA THR A 357 6.15 12.02 24.94
C THR A 357 6.90 11.05 24.03
N ALA A 358 8.22 11.15 23.94
CA ALA A 358 9.03 10.22 23.15
C ALA A 358 8.89 8.78 23.66
N ASN A 359 8.53 8.58 24.94
CA ASN A 359 8.32 7.26 25.50
C ASN A 359 7.34 6.40 24.69
N TRP A 360 6.25 6.99 24.25
CA TRP A 360 5.22 6.24 23.52
C TRP A 360 5.61 6.02 22.05
N HIS A 361 6.17 7.05 21.43
CA HIS A 361 6.58 7.02 20.02
C HIS A 361 7.76 6.08 19.76
N GLU A 362 8.73 6.04 20.68
CA GLU A 362 9.89 5.13 20.59
C GLU A 362 9.47 3.67 20.77
N ARG A 363 8.51 3.39 21.66
CA ARG A 363 7.93 2.04 21.80
C ARG A 363 7.16 1.60 20.56
N GLU A 364 6.39 2.50 19.96
CA GLU A 364 5.73 2.23 18.67
C GLU A 364 6.76 1.93 17.58
N THR A 365 7.81 2.75 17.49
CA THR A 365 8.87 2.59 16.50
C THR A 365 9.65 1.29 16.73
N TYR A 366 9.96 0.94 17.98
CA TYR A 366 10.56 -0.34 18.33
C TYR A 366 9.63 -1.51 17.98
N ASP A 367 8.34 -1.43 18.32
CA ASP A 367 7.42 -2.53 18.08
C ASP A 367 7.26 -2.85 16.58
N PHE A 368 7.27 -1.82 15.74
CA PHE A 368 7.04 -1.98 14.30
C PHE A 368 8.29 -2.07 13.42
N PHE A 369 9.37 -1.38 13.79
CA PHE A 369 10.63 -1.30 13.04
C PHE A 369 11.81 -1.90 13.80
N GLY A 370 11.67 -2.29 15.06
CA GLY A 370 12.74 -2.93 15.84
C GLY A 370 13.98 -2.08 16.06
N ILE A 371 13.82 -0.76 16.10
CA ILE A 371 14.89 0.17 16.44
C ILE A 371 15.02 0.20 17.95
N ASP A 372 16.19 -0.17 18.47
CA ASP A 372 16.46 -0.19 19.90
C ASP A 372 16.85 1.21 20.40
N PHE A 373 16.10 1.71 21.38
CA PHE A 373 16.28 3.05 21.95
C PHE A 373 17.02 2.94 23.28
N LYS A 374 18.34 3.18 23.25
CA LYS A 374 19.21 3.09 24.43
C LYS A 374 18.81 4.08 25.50
N GLY A 375 18.72 3.60 26.74
CA GLY A 375 18.32 4.41 27.89
C GLY A 375 16.80 4.66 28.00
N HIS A 376 15.99 4.05 27.13
CA HIS A 376 14.53 4.14 27.24
C HIS A 376 14.03 3.41 28.51
N PRO A 377 13.14 4.03 29.32
CA PRO A 377 12.76 3.49 30.63
C PRO A 377 11.89 2.23 30.57
N ASP A 378 11.18 2.00 29.47
CA ASP A 378 10.32 0.82 29.27
C ASP A 378 10.10 0.51 27.78
N LEU A 379 11.07 -0.12 27.12
CA LEU A 379 11.00 -0.43 25.69
C LEU A 379 10.26 -1.76 25.40
N ARG A 380 9.11 -1.97 26.04
CA ARG A 380 8.24 -3.11 25.72
C ARG A 380 7.29 -2.78 24.57
N ARG A 381 6.98 -3.79 23.76
CA ARG A 381 5.94 -3.77 22.71
C ARG A 381 4.61 -3.24 23.27
N ILE A 382 3.84 -2.55 22.43
CA ILE A 382 2.56 -1.91 22.81
C ILE A 382 1.39 -2.28 21.91
N PHE A 383 1.66 -2.62 20.66
CA PHE A 383 0.65 -2.98 19.65
C PHE A 383 0.70 -4.47 19.33
N LEU A 384 1.90 -5.05 19.20
CA LEU A 384 2.06 -6.47 18.90
C LEU A 384 2.04 -7.30 20.18
N TRP A 385 1.53 -8.52 20.06
CA TRP A 385 1.47 -9.46 21.18
C TRP A 385 2.87 -9.98 21.53
N GLU A 386 3.08 -10.43 22.77
CA GLU A 386 4.42 -10.68 23.33
C GLU A 386 5.28 -11.70 22.57
N GLY A 387 4.67 -12.67 21.90
CA GLY A 387 5.39 -13.66 21.09
C GLY A 387 5.37 -13.39 19.58
N PHE A 388 4.99 -12.17 19.15
CA PHE A 388 5.09 -11.81 17.74
C PHE A 388 6.56 -11.78 17.32
N GLU A 389 6.95 -12.69 16.43
CA GLU A 389 8.31 -12.76 15.90
C GLU A 389 8.50 -11.70 14.81
N GLY A 390 9.54 -10.86 14.95
CA GLY A 390 9.93 -9.84 13.96
C GLY A 390 9.21 -8.49 14.08
N TYR A 391 9.23 -7.72 12.98
CA TYR A 391 8.87 -6.30 12.92
C TYR A 391 8.10 -5.97 11.62
N PRO A 392 6.78 -5.80 11.67
CA PRO A 392 5.92 -5.85 10.49
C PRO A 392 6.12 -4.71 9.48
N LEU A 393 6.59 -3.55 9.93
CA LEU A 393 6.83 -2.40 9.05
C LEU A 393 8.21 -2.41 8.38
N ARG A 394 9.07 -3.39 8.71
CA ARG A 394 10.30 -3.60 7.93
C ARG A 394 10.01 -4.22 6.57
N LYS A 395 10.81 -3.89 5.57
CA LYS A 395 10.71 -4.43 4.20
C LYS A 395 11.14 -5.89 4.11
N ASP A 396 12.09 -6.32 4.93
CA ASP A 396 12.63 -7.68 5.00
C ASP A 396 11.76 -8.67 5.78
N PHE A 397 10.82 -8.16 6.59
CA PHE A 397 9.97 -8.99 7.44
C PHE A 397 9.08 -9.95 6.65
N LYS A 398 9.25 -11.26 6.91
CA LYS A 398 8.40 -12.36 6.44
C LYS A 398 7.77 -13.03 7.66
N HIS A 399 6.45 -13.00 7.78
CA HIS A 399 5.76 -13.64 8.91
C HIS A 399 5.75 -15.17 8.73
N PRO A 400 6.19 -15.96 9.73
CA PRO A 400 6.36 -17.41 9.62
C PRO A 400 5.04 -18.16 9.29
N GLU A 401 3.91 -17.69 9.81
CA GLU A 401 2.58 -18.25 9.49
C GLU A 401 1.91 -17.66 8.25
N ILE A 402 2.44 -16.57 7.67
CA ILE A 402 2.01 -16.08 6.35
C ILE A 402 2.76 -16.91 5.32
N ILE A 403 2.43 -18.19 5.27
CA ILE A 403 2.84 -19.12 4.23
C ILE A 403 2.19 -18.63 2.94
N ALA A 404 2.96 -18.07 2.00
CA ALA A 404 2.50 -17.95 0.62
C ALA A 404 2.09 -19.36 0.18
N ARG A 405 0.78 -19.63 0.08
CA ARG A 405 0.31 -20.95 -0.32
C ARG A 405 0.61 -21.13 -1.80
N PRO A 406 1.26 -22.22 -2.22
CA PRO A 406 1.55 -22.49 -3.61
C PRO A 406 0.23 -22.86 -4.31
N TYR A 407 -0.16 -22.11 -5.34
CA TYR A 407 -1.12 -22.56 -6.33
C TYR A 407 -0.73 -22.05 -7.71
#